data_AF-A0A127VI88-F1
#
_entry.id   AF-A0A127VI88-F1
#
_cell.length_a   1.000
_cell.length_b   1.000
_cell.length_c   1.000
_cell.angle_alpha   90.00
_cell.angle_beta   90.00
_cell.angle_gamma   90.00
#
_symmetry.space_group_name_H-M   'P 1'
#
loop_
_entity.id
_entity.type
_entity.pdbx_description
1 polymer ?
#
loop_
_entity_poly.entity_id
_entity_poly.type
_entity_poly.pdbx_seq_one_letter_code
_entity_poly.pdbx_strand_id
1 'polypeptide(L)'
;MYKLKNIPLSDFGFEPGQQPGSNIGLSGFLNMPGRFGDTFFDWAGEVGIEPYVSAEDISLGGFSGRDLNLTGYIKGTDRVDCEFKREGLVSLIDTFTGLVPLECKWGTFNVYVNGSVTAEFIHDTFLKITIPFREPIVDMSGVIPTGNDAGFGIDGVSFKSLGADQLELSGDRRNRPAPKSMDAIAYGKEAYQITNTVAPELILKLFIKQSTYAEFRSKIMSLQALLAAPGLRTLSARNDKLRSFFVKDGFTVDSLYSNQGLFSGIVECKLIEDGIIDPFTDLVNNLGELITDNNGNTIRVRI
;
A
#
# COMPACT_ATOMS: atom_id res chain seq x y z
N MET A 1 -22.06 -12.96 -3.00
CA MET A 1 -21.77 -14.38 -2.74
C MET A 1 -20.28 -14.61 -2.99
N TYR A 2 -19.62 -15.39 -2.14
CA TYR A 2 -18.20 -15.75 -2.29
C TYR A 2 -18.10 -17.18 -2.81
N LYS A 3 -17.20 -17.42 -3.77
CA LYS A 3 -16.91 -18.76 -4.30
C LYS A 3 -15.41 -19.01 -4.27
N LEU A 4 -15.03 -20.25 -4.04
CA LEU A 4 -13.64 -20.70 -4.10
C LEU A 4 -13.57 -21.89 -5.05
N LYS A 5 -12.79 -21.78 -6.14
CA LYS A 5 -12.72 -22.81 -7.20
C LYS A 5 -14.11 -23.19 -7.74
N ASN A 6 -14.92 -22.19 -8.07
CA ASN A 6 -16.33 -22.31 -8.50
C ASN A 6 -17.31 -22.89 -7.47
N ILE A 7 -16.88 -23.24 -6.26
CA ILE A 7 -17.76 -23.77 -5.21
C ILE A 7 -18.24 -22.60 -4.34
N PRO A 8 -19.56 -22.35 -4.25
CA PRO A 8 -20.09 -21.35 -3.34
C PRO A 8 -19.75 -21.68 -1.89
N LEU A 9 -19.16 -20.71 -1.16
CA LEU A 9 -18.87 -20.92 0.26
C LEU A 9 -20.15 -21.05 1.09
N SER A 10 -21.28 -20.55 0.58
CA SER A 10 -22.61 -20.74 1.17
C SER A 10 -23.01 -22.21 1.29
N ASP A 11 -22.42 -23.11 0.50
CA ASP A 11 -22.68 -24.55 0.58
C ASP A 11 -22.17 -25.14 1.92
N PHE A 12 -21.21 -24.45 2.54
CA PHE A 12 -20.70 -24.72 3.90
C PHE A 12 -21.35 -23.82 4.96
N GLY A 13 -22.47 -23.15 4.65
CA GLY A 13 -23.14 -22.22 5.55
C GLY A 13 -22.39 -20.90 5.77
N PHE A 14 -21.42 -20.55 4.92
CA PHE A 14 -20.66 -19.30 5.05
C PHE A 14 -21.51 -18.08 4.67
N GLU A 15 -21.60 -17.14 5.60
CA GLU A 15 -22.14 -15.79 5.41
C GLU A 15 -21.01 -14.76 5.63
N PRO A 16 -20.79 -13.82 4.69
CA PRO A 16 -19.72 -12.85 4.82
C PRO A 16 -19.96 -11.90 5.99
N GLY A 17 -18.96 -11.75 6.83
CA GLY A 17 -18.98 -10.88 8.00
C GLY A 17 -18.40 -9.51 7.69
N GLN A 18 -18.41 -8.64 8.69
CA GLN A 18 -17.74 -7.35 8.63
C GLN A 18 -16.36 -7.48 9.24
N GLN A 19 -15.36 -6.88 8.58
CA GLN A 19 -14.05 -6.73 9.19
C GLN A 19 -14.00 -5.53 10.14
N PRO A 20 -13.06 -5.51 11.10
CA PRO A 20 -12.88 -4.34 11.96
C PRO A 20 -12.76 -3.05 11.14
N GLY A 21 -13.60 -2.06 11.45
CA GLY A 21 -13.61 -0.76 10.76
C GLY A 21 -14.08 -0.79 9.30
N SER A 22 -14.69 -1.88 8.81
CA SER A 22 -15.13 -2.04 7.43
C SER A 22 -16.49 -2.72 7.37
N ASN A 23 -17.31 -2.43 6.35
CA ASN A 23 -18.56 -3.16 6.11
C ASN A 23 -18.40 -4.28 5.06
N ILE A 24 -17.15 -4.67 4.77
CA ILE A 24 -16.78 -5.66 3.78
C ILE A 24 -16.05 -6.83 4.45
N GLY A 25 -16.39 -8.06 4.07
CA GLY A 25 -15.79 -9.28 4.64
C GLY A 25 -14.43 -9.68 4.07
N LEU A 26 -14.02 -9.11 2.93
CA LEU A 26 -12.71 -9.32 2.31
C LEU A 26 -11.84 -8.07 2.49
N SER A 27 -10.62 -8.22 2.99
CA SER A 27 -9.61 -7.16 3.06
C SER A 27 -8.38 -7.53 2.26
N GLY A 28 -7.48 -6.55 2.08
CA GLY A 28 -6.24 -6.72 1.34
C GLY A 28 -6.38 -6.75 -0.17
N PHE A 29 -7.59 -6.98 -0.70
CA PHE A 29 -7.87 -7.09 -2.14
C PHE A 29 -7.66 -5.80 -2.97
N LEU A 30 -7.33 -4.69 -2.32
CA LEU A 30 -6.98 -3.41 -2.93
C LEU A 30 -5.56 -2.95 -2.58
N ASN A 31 -4.84 -3.71 -1.75
CA ASN A 31 -3.48 -3.36 -1.34
C ASN A 31 -2.53 -3.44 -2.53
N MET A 32 -1.54 -2.57 -2.51
CA MET A 32 -0.36 -2.68 -3.36
C MET A 32 0.69 -3.51 -2.62
N PRO A 33 1.18 -4.61 -3.21
CA PRO A 33 2.26 -5.37 -2.59
C PRO A 33 3.56 -4.55 -2.52
N GLY A 34 4.41 -4.90 -1.56
CA GLY A 34 5.77 -4.38 -1.50
C GLY A 34 6.63 -4.92 -2.64
N ARG A 35 7.69 -4.18 -2.97
CA ARG A 35 8.74 -4.61 -3.88
C ARG A 35 9.42 -5.87 -3.35
N PHE A 36 9.84 -6.76 -4.26
CA PHE A 36 10.54 -7.99 -3.92
C PHE A 36 11.96 -7.97 -4.52
N GLY A 37 12.84 -8.84 -4.03
CA GLY A 37 14.24 -8.90 -4.48
C GLY A 37 15.06 -7.64 -4.17
N ASP A 38 16.15 -7.47 -4.92
CA ASP A 38 17.13 -6.40 -4.75
C ASP A 38 16.61 -5.08 -5.34
N THR A 39 15.68 -4.44 -4.64
CA THR A 39 15.03 -3.18 -5.09
C THR A 39 15.49 -1.96 -4.31
N PHE A 40 16.36 -2.16 -3.33
CA PHE A 40 17.08 -1.14 -2.59
C PHE A 40 18.25 -1.77 -1.83
N PHE A 41 19.23 -0.97 -1.43
CA PHE A 41 20.30 -1.40 -0.53
C PHE A 41 20.49 -0.43 0.63
N ASP A 42 20.61 -0.96 1.85
CA ASP A 42 20.86 -0.19 3.07
C ASP A 42 22.32 -0.33 3.50
N TRP A 43 23.17 0.58 3.02
CA TRP A 43 24.60 0.58 3.34
C TRP A 43 24.84 1.01 4.78
N ALA A 44 25.42 0.15 5.62
CA ALA A 44 25.79 0.49 7.00
C ALA A 44 26.74 1.70 7.10
N GLY A 45 27.56 1.91 6.05
CA GLY A 45 28.53 3.00 5.93
C GLY A 45 27.97 4.29 5.35
N GLU A 46 26.71 4.32 4.89
CA GLU A 46 26.12 5.49 4.23
C GLU A 46 24.84 5.96 4.92
N VAL A 47 24.44 7.20 4.61
CA VAL A 47 23.20 7.80 5.08
C VAL A 47 22.06 7.33 4.20
N GLY A 48 20.96 6.88 4.82
CA GLY A 48 19.76 6.51 4.07
C GLY A 48 19.83 5.14 3.42
N ILE A 49 19.03 4.98 2.37
CA ILE A 49 18.84 3.74 1.60
C ILE A 49 19.00 4.10 0.13
N GLU A 50 19.80 3.31 -0.60
CA GLU A 50 19.98 3.45 -2.04
C GLU A 50 18.82 2.76 -2.79
N PRO A 51 18.04 3.48 -3.62
CA PRO A 51 16.89 2.92 -4.33
C PRO A 51 17.27 2.31 -5.69
N TYR A 52 16.90 1.06 -5.93
CA TYR A 52 17.01 0.40 -7.25
C TYR A 52 15.66 0.43 -7.96
N VAL A 53 15.38 1.57 -8.58
CA VAL A 53 14.07 1.91 -9.15
C VAL A 53 14.09 1.98 -10.68
N SER A 54 15.16 1.54 -11.34
CA SER A 54 15.17 1.49 -12.81
C SER A 54 14.15 0.46 -13.33
N ALA A 55 13.81 0.53 -14.63
CA ALA A 55 12.88 -0.42 -15.22
C ALA A 55 13.42 -1.86 -15.16
N GLU A 56 14.74 -2.01 -15.30
CA GLU A 56 15.43 -3.29 -15.18
C GLU A 56 15.35 -3.82 -13.75
N ASP A 57 15.67 -2.99 -12.73
CA ASP A 57 15.61 -3.39 -11.32
C ASP A 57 14.19 -3.79 -10.90
N ILE A 58 13.18 -3.02 -11.34
CA ILE A 58 11.77 -3.33 -11.07
C ILE A 58 11.36 -4.63 -11.77
N SER A 59 11.87 -4.91 -12.97
CA SER A 59 11.57 -6.15 -13.68
C SER A 59 12.25 -7.37 -13.06
N LEU A 60 13.46 -7.20 -12.51
CA LEU A 60 14.27 -8.25 -11.88
C LEU A 60 13.82 -8.54 -10.44
N GLY A 61 13.51 -7.50 -9.65
CA GLY A 61 13.02 -7.62 -8.28
C GLY A 61 11.51 -7.87 -8.20
N GLY A 62 10.74 -7.30 -9.13
CA GLY A 62 9.30 -7.47 -9.20
C GLY A 62 8.56 -6.95 -7.96
N PHE A 63 7.35 -7.44 -7.78
CA PHE A 63 6.54 -7.19 -6.61
C PHE A 63 6.23 -8.51 -5.93
N SER A 64 6.15 -8.46 -4.61
CA SER A 64 5.65 -9.58 -3.83
C SER A 64 4.15 -9.81 -4.11
N GLY A 65 3.61 -10.91 -3.59
CA GLY A 65 2.15 -11.05 -3.51
C GLY A 65 1.51 -10.11 -2.48
N ARG A 66 0.19 -10.18 -2.35
CA ARG A 66 -0.55 -9.52 -1.26
C ARG A 66 -1.33 -10.53 -0.44
N ASP A 67 -1.51 -10.21 0.84
CA ASP A 67 -2.38 -10.98 1.73
C ASP A 67 -3.80 -10.49 1.61
N LEU A 68 -4.74 -11.42 1.61
CA LEU A 68 -6.17 -11.17 1.68
C LEU A 68 -6.72 -11.94 2.88
N ASN A 69 -7.62 -11.33 3.64
CA ASN A 69 -8.32 -12.04 4.69
C ASN A 69 -9.81 -12.06 4.37
N LEU A 70 -10.41 -13.24 4.36
CA LEU A 70 -11.85 -13.40 4.25
C LEU A 70 -12.43 -13.74 5.62
N THR A 71 -13.23 -12.84 6.16
CA THR A 71 -13.91 -13.00 7.45
C THR A 71 -15.41 -13.19 7.24
N GLY A 72 -15.97 -14.15 7.97
CA GLY A 72 -17.41 -14.37 7.99
C GLY A 72 -17.86 -15.27 9.11
N TYR A 73 -19.05 -15.84 8.93
CA TYR A 73 -19.69 -16.72 9.88
C TYR A 73 -20.12 -17.99 9.18
N ILE A 74 -19.90 -19.13 9.81
CA ILE A 74 -20.57 -20.38 9.45
C ILE A 74 -21.83 -20.46 10.30
N LYS A 75 -22.97 -20.56 9.62
CA LYS A 75 -24.28 -20.70 10.25
C LYS A 75 -24.72 -22.16 10.28
N GLY A 76 -24.99 -22.65 11.49
CA GLY A 76 -25.49 -23.99 11.73
C GLY A 76 -26.77 -24.03 12.55
N THR A 77 -27.31 -25.23 12.74
CA THR A 77 -28.44 -25.47 13.65
C THR A 77 -28.00 -25.56 15.11
N ASP A 78 -26.77 -26.00 15.35
CA ASP A 78 -26.12 -26.13 16.66
C ASP A 78 -24.59 -26.13 16.47
N ARG A 79 -23.84 -26.30 17.58
CA ARG A 79 -22.37 -26.27 17.55
C ARG A 79 -21.76 -27.39 16.73
N VAL A 80 -22.37 -28.57 16.76
CA VAL A 80 -21.85 -29.76 16.07
C VAL A 80 -22.02 -29.58 14.56
N ASP A 81 -23.17 -29.05 14.11
CA ASP A 81 -23.40 -28.71 12.71
C ASP A 81 -22.45 -27.61 12.22
N CYS A 82 -22.17 -26.60 13.05
CA CYS A 82 -21.18 -25.56 12.73
C CYS A 82 -19.77 -26.17 12.51
N GLU A 83 -19.33 -27.07 13.40
CA GLU A 83 -18.03 -27.74 13.26
C GLU A 83 -17.98 -28.64 12.03
N PHE A 84 -19.03 -29.43 11.77
CA PHE A 84 -19.09 -30.29 10.60
C PHE A 84 -18.96 -29.50 9.28
N LYS A 85 -19.65 -28.35 9.20
CA LYS A 85 -19.54 -27.43 8.06
C LYS A 85 -18.15 -26.80 7.94
N ARG A 86 -17.55 -26.39 9.06
CA ARG A 86 -16.17 -25.87 9.11
C ARG A 86 -15.17 -26.93 8.64
N GLU A 87 -15.30 -28.17 9.11
CA GLU A 87 -14.46 -29.30 8.68
C GLU A 87 -14.61 -29.58 7.18
N GLY A 88 -15.82 -29.54 6.65
CA GLY A 88 -16.07 -29.68 5.21
C GLY A 88 -15.38 -28.59 4.38
N LEU A 89 -15.43 -27.34 4.85
CA LEU A 89 -14.74 -26.22 4.21
C LEU A 89 -13.22 -26.37 4.24
N VAL A 90 -12.66 -26.74 5.39
CA VAL A 90 -11.21 -26.98 5.52
C VAL A 90 -10.78 -28.16 4.65
N SER A 91 -11.54 -29.26 4.65
CA SER A 91 -11.27 -30.43 3.79
C SER A 91 -11.30 -30.06 2.31
N LEU A 92 -12.20 -29.17 1.88
CA LEU A 92 -12.21 -28.64 0.53
C LEU A 92 -10.91 -27.87 0.22
N ILE A 93 -10.50 -26.97 1.12
CA ILE A 93 -9.27 -26.19 0.99
C ILE A 93 -8.05 -27.10 0.85
N ASP A 94 -7.98 -28.16 1.64
CA ASP A 94 -6.88 -29.13 1.63
C ASP A 94 -6.78 -29.91 0.30
N THR A 95 -7.83 -29.93 -0.51
CA THR A 95 -7.78 -30.53 -1.86
C THR A 95 -7.05 -29.66 -2.89
N PHE A 96 -6.74 -28.41 -2.57
CA PHE A 96 -6.15 -27.48 -3.53
C PHE A 96 -4.62 -27.65 -3.58
N THR A 97 -4.11 -27.93 -4.78
CA THR A 97 -2.68 -28.16 -5.03
C THR A 97 -1.97 -26.96 -5.68
N GLY A 98 -2.66 -25.83 -5.83
CA GLY A 98 -2.15 -24.62 -6.48
C GLY A 98 -3.09 -23.43 -6.31
N LEU A 99 -2.90 -22.42 -7.14
CA LEU A 99 -3.75 -21.22 -7.12
C LEU A 99 -5.18 -21.55 -7.52
N VAL A 100 -6.13 -21.05 -6.74
CA VAL A 100 -7.57 -21.19 -6.98
C VAL A 100 -8.24 -19.83 -7.07
N PRO A 101 -9.26 -19.66 -7.93
CA PRO A 101 -9.98 -18.40 -8.02
C PRO A 101 -10.90 -18.23 -6.79
N LEU A 102 -10.69 -17.16 -6.05
CA LEU A 102 -11.64 -16.59 -5.09
C LEU A 102 -12.47 -15.53 -5.82
N GLU A 103 -13.75 -15.83 -6.04
CA GLU A 103 -14.69 -14.94 -6.74
C GLU A 103 -15.65 -14.27 -5.76
N CYS A 104 -15.84 -12.97 -5.92
CA CYS A 104 -16.81 -12.20 -5.16
C CYS A 104 -17.30 -10.98 -5.95
N LYS A 105 -18.18 -10.17 -5.35
CA LYS A 105 -18.66 -8.93 -5.97
C LYS A 105 -17.57 -7.89 -6.26
N TRP A 106 -16.40 -8.03 -5.64
CA TRP A 106 -15.26 -7.11 -5.82
C TRP A 106 -14.30 -7.56 -6.92
N GLY A 107 -14.44 -8.78 -7.42
CA GLY A 107 -13.59 -9.33 -8.46
C GLY A 107 -13.22 -10.78 -8.19
N THR A 108 -12.24 -11.23 -8.98
CA THR A 108 -11.68 -12.58 -8.92
C THR A 108 -10.20 -12.47 -8.58
N PHE A 109 -9.77 -13.23 -7.58
CA PHE A 109 -8.41 -13.22 -7.07
C PHE A 109 -7.84 -14.63 -7.14
N ASN A 110 -6.66 -14.82 -7.73
CA ASN A 110 -6.02 -16.13 -7.80
C ASN A 110 -5.19 -16.35 -6.54
N VAL A 111 -5.72 -17.14 -5.61
CA VAL A 111 -5.19 -17.24 -4.24
C VAL A 111 -4.84 -18.65 -3.84
N TYR A 112 -4.02 -18.77 -2.79
CA TYR A 112 -3.88 -19.98 -1.99
C TYR A 112 -3.99 -19.62 -0.50
N VAL A 113 -4.34 -20.59 0.34
CA VAL A 113 -4.39 -20.38 1.80
C VAL A 113 -2.97 -20.39 2.35
N ASN A 114 -2.55 -19.29 2.97
CA ASN A 114 -1.16 -19.08 3.41
C ASN A 114 -0.99 -19.12 4.94
N GLY A 115 -2.03 -19.46 5.68
CA GLY A 115 -1.99 -19.52 7.13
C GLY A 115 -3.11 -20.38 7.70
N SER A 116 -3.16 -20.48 9.03
CA SER A 116 -4.20 -21.24 9.72
C SER A 116 -5.57 -20.58 9.55
N VAL A 117 -6.57 -21.37 9.18
CA VAL A 117 -7.97 -20.95 9.19
C VAL A 117 -8.43 -20.88 10.64
N THR A 118 -8.69 -19.67 11.14
CA THR A 118 -9.10 -19.46 12.53
C THR A 118 -10.61 -19.47 12.64
N ALA A 119 -11.11 -20.09 13.71
CA ALA A 119 -12.54 -20.14 13.99
C ALA A 119 -12.81 -19.89 15.48
N GLU A 120 -13.88 -19.15 15.79
CA GLU A 120 -14.28 -18.77 17.15
C GLU A 120 -15.80 -18.78 17.26
N PHE A 121 -16.34 -19.48 18.26
CA PHE A 121 -17.78 -19.46 18.52
C PHE A 121 -18.20 -18.12 19.12
N ILE A 122 -19.12 -17.43 18.45
CA ILE A 122 -19.79 -16.25 19.01
C ILE A 122 -21.13 -16.66 19.64
N HIS A 123 -21.75 -17.69 19.08
CA HIS A 123 -23.02 -18.25 19.53
C HIS A 123 -23.06 -19.74 19.19
N ASP A 124 -23.95 -20.50 19.81
CA ASP A 124 -24.10 -21.94 19.56
C ASP A 124 -24.46 -22.29 18.11
N THR A 125 -24.90 -21.31 17.32
CA THR A 125 -25.31 -21.46 15.92
C THR A 125 -24.46 -20.64 14.95
N PHE A 126 -23.48 -19.88 15.47
CA PHE A 126 -22.64 -19.00 14.68
C PHE A 126 -21.18 -19.14 15.09
N LEU A 127 -20.40 -19.65 14.13
CA LEU A 127 -18.95 -19.77 14.24
C LEU A 127 -18.31 -18.71 13.36
N LYS A 128 -17.63 -17.73 13.96
CA LYS A 128 -16.82 -16.77 13.20
C LYS A 128 -15.64 -17.50 12.60
N ILE A 129 -15.37 -17.29 11.32
CA ILE A 129 -14.24 -17.89 10.61
C ILE A 129 -13.45 -16.80 9.88
N THR A 130 -12.12 -16.91 9.91
CA THR A 130 -11.22 -16.08 9.12
C THR A 130 -10.28 -16.97 8.33
N ILE A 131 -10.27 -16.78 7.01
CA ILE A 131 -9.45 -17.54 6.07
C ILE A 131 -8.37 -16.60 5.52
N PRO A 132 -7.10 -16.80 5.88
CA PRO A 132 -6.00 -16.05 5.31
C PRO A 132 -5.64 -16.62 3.92
N PHE A 133 -5.56 -15.73 2.95
CA PHE A 133 -5.21 -16.02 1.57
C PHE A 133 -4.00 -15.18 1.16
N ARG A 134 -3.22 -15.70 0.20
CA ARG A 134 -2.18 -14.96 -0.51
C ARG A 134 -2.49 -14.98 -2.00
N GLU A 135 -2.46 -13.81 -2.63
CA GLU A 135 -2.43 -13.65 -4.08
C GLU A 135 -0.99 -13.33 -4.51
N PRO A 136 -0.28 -14.25 -5.18
CA PRO A 136 1.14 -14.06 -5.50
C PRO A 136 1.38 -13.05 -6.62
N ILE A 137 0.42 -12.89 -7.54
CA ILE A 137 0.54 -12.00 -8.70
C ILE A 137 -0.63 -11.02 -8.65
N VAL A 138 -0.31 -9.75 -8.46
CA VAL A 138 -1.29 -8.67 -8.35
C VAL A 138 -1.29 -7.86 -9.63
N ASP A 139 -2.47 -7.65 -10.21
CA ASP A 139 -2.65 -6.74 -11.33
C ASP A 139 -2.54 -5.27 -10.88
N MET A 140 -1.53 -4.56 -11.40
CA MET A 140 -1.27 -3.14 -11.16
C MET A 140 -1.28 -2.32 -12.46
N SER A 141 -1.93 -2.82 -13.52
CA SER A 141 -1.96 -2.21 -14.86
C SER A 141 -2.88 -0.98 -15.00
N GLY A 142 -3.00 -0.17 -13.96
CA GLY A 142 -3.82 1.04 -13.97
C GLY A 142 -3.33 2.11 -14.94
N VAL A 143 -4.23 3.03 -15.31
CA VAL A 143 -3.89 4.19 -16.16
C VAL A 143 -3.41 5.33 -15.27
N ILE A 144 -2.18 5.80 -15.49
CA ILE A 144 -1.66 6.99 -14.80
C ILE A 144 -2.37 8.23 -15.37
N PRO A 145 -3.07 9.04 -14.54
CA PRO A 145 -3.69 10.27 -15.02
C PRO A 145 -2.64 11.26 -15.54
N THR A 146 -2.99 12.04 -16.55
CA THR A 146 -2.08 13.08 -17.06
C THR A 146 -1.87 14.16 -15.99
N GLY A 147 -0.62 14.44 -15.65
CA GLY A 147 -0.22 15.47 -14.68
C GLY A 147 -0.35 16.88 -15.27
N ASN A 148 -1.58 17.37 -15.45
CA ASN A 148 -1.84 18.72 -15.98
C ASN A 148 -2.52 19.65 -14.95
N ASP A 149 -2.69 19.20 -13.72
CA ASP A 149 -3.33 19.99 -12.67
C ASP A 149 -2.27 20.68 -11.80
N ALA A 150 -2.39 22.00 -11.59
CA ALA A 150 -1.51 22.80 -10.72
C ALA A 150 -1.66 22.48 -9.20
N GLY A 151 -2.10 21.27 -8.86
CA GLY A 151 -2.38 20.83 -7.50
C GLY A 151 -1.23 20.06 -6.85
N PHE A 152 -1.30 19.93 -5.52
CA PHE A 152 -0.41 19.06 -4.75
C PHE A 152 -0.65 17.58 -5.11
N GLY A 153 0.42 16.80 -5.22
CA GLY A 153 0.33 15.46 -5.76
C GLY A 153 1.67 14.72 -5.88
N ILE A 154 1.68 13.70 -6.72
CA ILE A 154 2.85 12.87 -7.04
C ILE A 154 3.15 13.01 -8.54
N ASP A 155 4.37 13.39 -8.91
CA ASP A 155 4.79 13.57 -10.31
C ASP A 155 3.87 14.47 -11.14
N GLY A 156 3.36 15.55 -10.52
CA GLY A 156 2.40 16.46 -11.14
C GLY A 156 0.96 15.92 -11.24
N VAL A 157 0.72 14.66 -10.84
CA VAL A 157 -0.63 14.09 -10.72
C VAL A 157 -1.23 14.50 -9.38
N SER A 158 -2.26 15.34 -9.41
CA SER A 158 -2.87 15.84 -8.18
C SER A 158 -3.53 14.72 -7.35
N PHE A 159 -3.52 14.86 -6.03
CA PHE A 159 -4.21 13.92 -5.13
C PHE A 159 -5.71 13.82 -5.42
N LYS A 160 -6.32 14.92 -5.86
CA LYS A 160 -7.73 14.94 -6.28
C LYS A 160 -7.96 14.08 -7.52
N SER A 161 -7.04 14.10 -8.47
CA SER A 161 -7.09 13.28 -9.69
C SER A 161 -6.92 11.79 -9.36
N LEU A 162 -6.17 11.48 -8.29
CA LEU A 162 -6.08 10.16 -7.65
C LEU A 162 -7.29 9.82 -6.75
N GLY A 163 -8.31 10.68 -6.68
CA GLY A 163 -9.55 10.44 -5.96
C GLY A 163 -9.51 10.72 -4.46
N ALA A 164 -8.43 11.31 -3.95
CA ALA A 164 -8.32 11.70 -2.55
C ALA A 164 -9.17 12.95 -2.25
N ASP A 165 -10.02 12.84 -1.25
CA ASP A 165 -10.83 13.93 -0.69
C ASP A 165 -10.11 14.60 0.50
N GLN A 166 -9.36 13.82 1.28
CA GLN A 166 -8.51 14.31 2.36
C GLN A 166 -7.12 13.69 2.30
N LEU A 167 -6.15 14.45 2.77
CA LEU A 167 -4.73 14.12 2.80
C LEU A 167 -4.19 14.39 4.20
N GLU A 168 -3.53 13.38 4.77
CA GLU A 168 -2.66 13.54 5.92
C GLU A 168 -1.26 13.05 5.54
N LEU A 169 -0.25 13.83 5.94
CA LEU A 169 1.15 13.49 5.68
C LEU A 169 1.94 13.73 6.96
N SER A 170 2.33 12.64 7.60
CA SER A 170 3.04 12.60 8.88
C SER A 170 4.41 11.93 8.73
N GLY A 171 5.17 11.79 9.82
CA GLY A 171 6.54 11.26 9.83
C GLY A 171 7.60 12.29 10.24
N ASP A 172 8.87 11.91 10.09
CA ASP A 172 10.04 12.63 10.63
C ASP A 172 10.45 13.88 9.84
N ARG A 173 9.49 14.59 9.25
CA ARG A 173 9.69 15.74 8.34
C ARG A 173 10.52 16.89 8.93
N ARG A 174 10.57 16.99 10.26
CA ARG A 174 11.23 18.07 11.02
C ARG A 174 12.29 17.54 11.97
N ASN A 175 12.38 16.22 12.11
CA ASN A 175 13.27 15.57 13.05
C ASN A 175 14.51 15.10 12.32
N ARG A 176 15.64 15.07 13.02
CA ARG A 176 16.81 14.37 12.51
C ARG A 176 16.52 12.86 12.58
N PRO A 177 16.71 12.10 11.49
CA PRO A 177 16.48 10.65 11.53
C PRO A 177 17.39 9.95 12.55
N ALA A 178 16.92 8.80 13.05
CA ALA A 178 17.64 8.02 14.04
C ALA A 178 18.97 7.48 13.48
N PRO A 179 20.01 7.29 14.32
CA PRO A 179 21.20 6.53 13.93
C PRO A 179 20.83 5.09 13.54
N LYS A 180 21.58 4.49 12.62
CA LYS A 180 21.43 3.05 12.29
C LYS A 180 21.79 2.19 13.52
N SER A 181 21.08 1.06 13.69
CA SER A 181 21.31 0.13 14.80
C SER A 181 22.52 -0.77 14.56
N MET A 182 23.26 -1.10 15.62
CA MET A 182 24.35 -2.09 15.58
C MET A 182 24.34 -2.94 16.84
N ASP A 183 24.35 -4.26 16.68
CA ASP A 183 24.50 -5.19 17.79
C ASP A 183 25.99 -5.39 18.11
N ALA A 184 26.38 -5.25 19.38
CA ALA A 184 27.70 -5.66 19.86
C ALA A 184 27.57 -6.75 20.94
N ILE A 185 28.33 -7.83 20.78
CA ILE A 185 28.33 -9.00 21.68
C ILE A 185 29.56 -8.97 22.61
N ALA A 186 30.13 -7.79 22.88
CA ALA A 186 31.36 -7.64 23.68
C ALA A 186 31.06 -7.12 25.09
N TYR A 187 31.39 -7.91 26.11
CA TYR A 187 31.26 -7.50 27.51
C TYR A 187 32.08 -6.23 27.80
N GLY A 188 31.45 -5.22 28.40
CA GLY A 188 32.07 -3.94 28.75
C GLY A 188 32.29 -2.98 27.58
N LYS A 189 31.75 -3.25 26.39
CA LYS A 189 31.74 -2.32 25.25
C LYS A 189 30.32 -2.05 24.79
N GLU A 190 29.91 -0.79 24.81
CA GLU A 190 28.70 -0.35 24.12
C GLU A 190 28.99 -0.21 22.62
N ALA A 191 28.08 -0.71 21.79
CA ALA A 191 28.07 -0.38 20.37
C ALA A 191 27.75 1.11 20.23
N TYR A 192 28.65 1.90 19.65
CA TYR A 192 28.32 3.26 19.23
C TYR A 192 28.64 3.40 17.74
N GLN A 193 27.61 3.59 16.91
CA GLN A 193 27.80 4.08 15.55
C GLN A 193 27.80 5.61 15.61
N ILE A 194 28.91 6.20 15.19
CA ILE A 194 28.97 7.63 15.01
C ILE A 194 28.46 7.90 13.59
N THR A 195 27.42 8.72 13.50
CA THR A 195 26.98 9.55 12.35
C THR A 195 25.89 9.05 11.40
N ASN A 196 25.92 7.84 10.83
CA ASN A 196 24.99 7.48 9.75
C ASN A 196 23.57 7.25 10.24
N THR A 197 22.60 7.85 9.55
CA THR A 197 21.19 7.79 9.93
C THR A 197 20.39 6.91 8.99
N VAL A 198 19.29 6.34 9.51
CA VAL A 198 18.28 5.68 8.69
C VAL A 198 17.67 6.66 7.68
N ALA A 199 17.09 6.13 6.60
CA ALA A 199 16.37 6.96 5.63
C ALA A 199 15.15 7.61 6.32
N PRO A 200 14.86 8.89 6.06
CA PRO A 200 13.64 9.52 6.56
C PRO A 200 12.41 8.83 5.97
N GLU A 201 11.45 8.50 6.83
CA GLU A 201 10.17 7.91 6.42
C GLU A 201 9.03 8.91 6.59
N LEU A 202 8.19 8.99 5.56
CA LEU A 202 6.94 9.75 5.56
C LEU A 202 5.77 8.79 5.47
N ILE A 203 4.70 9.08 6.19
CA ILE A 203 3.46 8.31 6.12
C ILE A 203 2.42 9.17 5.40
N LEU A 204 2.07 8.73 4.20
CA LEU A 204 1.04 9.33 3.36
C LEU A 204 -0.29 8.60 3.62
N LYS A 205 -1.29 9.33 4.10
CA LYS A 205 -2.66 8.84 4.25
C LYS A 205 -3.60 9.59 3.31
N LEU A 206 -4.30 8.85 2.46
CA LEU A 206 -5.30 9.38 1.54
C LEU A 206 -6.68 8.82 1.89
N PHE A 207 -7.63 9.70 2.16
CA PHE A 207 -9.04 9.31 2.22
C PHE A 207 -9.62 9.39 0.82
N ILE A 208 -9.89 8.23 0.21
CA ILE A 208 -10.46 8.16 -1.14
C ILE A 208 -11.95 7.91 -1.02
N LYS A 209 -12.73 8.70 -1.76
CA LYS A 209 -14.19 8.65 -1.75
C LYS A 209 -14.73 8.75 -3.17
N GLN A 210 -15.47 7.75 -3.63
CA GLN A 210 -16.04 7.69 -4.98
C GLN A 210 -17.51 7.24 -4.93
N SER A 211 -18.25 7.43 -6.02
CA SER A 211 -19.68 7.09 -6.08
C SER A 211 -19.90 5.59 -6.24
N THR A 212 -18.95 4.91 -6.88
CA THR A 212 -19.04 3.47 -7.15
C THR A 212 -17.74 2.74 -6.83
N TYR A 213 -17.84 1.42 -6.64
CA TYR A 213 -16.67 0.55 -6.49
C TYR A 213 -15.76 0.58 -7.73
N ALA A 214 -16.33 0.64 -8.94
CA ALA A 214 -15.56 0.65 -10.18
C ALA A 214 -14.67 1.90 -10.28
N GLU A 215 -15.21 3.08 -9.95
CA GLU A 215 -14.46 4.32 -9.88
C GLU A 215 -13.38 4.26 -8.79
N PHE A 216 -13.74 3.79 -7.60
CA PHE A 216 -12.79 3.62 -6.49
C PHE A 216 -11.62 2.70 -6.89
N ARG A 217 -11.92 1.53 -7.46
CA ARG A 217 -10.93 0.57 -7.94
C ARG A 217 -10.02 1.21 -9.00
N SER A 218 -10.59 1.95 -9.94
CA SER A 218 -9.82 2.67 -10.97
C SER A 218 -8.83 3.66 -10.35
N LYS A 219 -9.23 4.41 -9.32
CA LYS A 219 -8.34 5.33 -8.59
C LYS A 219 -7.21 4.62 -7.84
N ILE A 220 -7.53 3.53 -7.15
CA ILE A 220 -6.51 2.68 -6.50
C ILE A 220 -5.53 2.11 -7.52
N MET A 221 -6.01 1.56 -8.63
CA MET A 221 -5.13 1.03 -9.69
C MET A 221 -4.27 2.12 -10.33
N SER A 222 -4.79 3.33 -10.48
CA SER A 222 -4.01 4.49 -10.97
C SER A 222 -2.86 4.83 -10.03
N LEU A 223 -3.11 4.80 -8.72
CA LEU A 223 -2.08 5.00 -7.70
C LEU A 223 -1.05 3.86 -7.69
N GLN A 224 -1.49 2.60 -7.82
CA GLN A 224 -0.60 1.45 -7.95
C GLN A 224 0.33 1.61 -9.16
N ALA A 225 -0.23 1.94 -10.33
CA ALA A 225 0.55 2.14 -11.55
C ALA A 225 1.57 3.28 -11.40
N LEU A 226 1.18 4.39 -10.76
CA LEU A 226 2.06 5.52 -10.51
C LEU A 226 3.25 5.14 -9.61
N LEU A 227 3.01 4.41 -8.53
CA LEU A 227 4.05 3.99 -7.58
C LEU A 227 4.88 2.80 -8.08
N ALA A 228 4.33 2.00 -8.99
CA ALA A 228 5.02 0.89 -9.63
C ALA A 228 5.89 1.33 -10.82
N ALA A 229 5.71 2.55 -11.33
CA ALA A 229 6.48 3.03 -12.47
C ALA A 229 8.00 3.14 -12.15
N PRO A 230 8.87 3.00 -13.17
CA PRO A 230 10.32 3.18 -13.02
C PRO A 230 10.76 4.61 -12.72
N GLY A 231 11.69 4.75 -11.77
CA GLY A 231 12.27 6.01 -11.31
C GLY A 231 11.76 6.44 -9.93
N LEU A 232 12.48 7.40 -9.35
CA LEU A 232 12.07 8.10 -8.14
C LEU A 232 10.82 8.94 -8.41
N ARG A 233 10.00 9.08 -7.37
CA ARG A 233 8.76 9.85 -7.39
C ARG A 233 8.96 11.17 -6.69
N THR A 234 8.24 12.18 -7.15
CA THR A 234 8.27 13.53 -6.59
C THR A 234 6.98 13.82 -5.85
N LEU A 235 7.08 14.27 -4.61
CA LEU A 235 5.95 14.61 -3.74
C LEU A 235 5.86 16.13 -3.59
N SER A 236 4.74 16.71 -4.04
CA SER A 236 4.38 18.10 -3.77
C SER A 236 3.25 18.15 -2.75
N ALA A 237 3.47 18.85 -1.62
CA ALA A 237 2.49 18.99 -0.55
C ALA A 237 2.36 20.44 -0.10
N ARG A 238 1.20 20.80 0.45
CA ARG A 238 0.92 22.17 0.89
C ARG A 238 1.93 22.64 1.93
N ASN A 239 2.55 23.79 1.66
CA ASN A 239 3.54 24.43 2.53
C ASN A 239 4.71 23.51 2.91
N ASP A 240 5.07 22.56 2.05
CA ASP A 240 6.27 21.75 2.22
C ASP A 240 7.23 21.92 1.03
N LYS A 241 8.44 21.40 1.21
CA LYS A 241 9.44 21.29 0.15
C LYS A 241 9.05 20.18 -0.83
N LEU A 242 9.52 20.29 -2.07
CA LEU A 242 9.43 19.23 -3.05
C LEU A 242 10.38 18.10 -2.64
N ARG A 243 9.89 16.86 -2.59
CA ARG A 243 10.66 15.71 -2.08
C ARG A 243 10.73 14.60 -3.10
N SER A 244 11.90 13.98 -3.20
CA SER A 244 12.13 12.74 -3.95
C SER A 244 11.91 11.55 -3.01
N PHE A 245 11.18 10.54 -3.45
CA PHE A 245 10.88 9.36 -2.65
C PHE A 245 10.70 8.10 -3.51
N PHE A 246 10.72 6.94 -2.85
CA PHE A 246 10.26 5.69 -3.43
C PHE A 246 9.41 4.91 -2.41
N VAL A 247 8.69 3.90 -2.91
CA VAL A 247 7.83 3.04 -2.10
C VAL A 247 8.39 1.63 -2.11
N LYS A 248 8.80 1.16 -0.93
CA LYS A 248 9.33 -0.18 -0.69
C LYS A 248 8.23 -1.17 -0.33
N ASP A 249 7.42 -0.85 0.67
CA ASP A 249 6.45 -1.79 1.27
C ASP A 249 5.07 -1.80 0.58
N GLY A 250 4.89 -0.98 -0.46
CA GLY A 250 3.60 -0.79 -1.11
C GLY A 250 2.67 0.10 -0.28
N PHE A 251 1.37 -0.21 -0.30
CA PHE A 251 0.37 0.49 0.52
C PHE A 251 -0.77 -0.43 0.93
N THR A 252 -1.39 -0.12 2.06
CA THR A 252 -2.61 -0.80 2.52
C THR A 252 -3.83 0.05 2.23
N VAL A 253 -4.96 -0.61 2.00
CA VAL A 253 -6.27 0.03 1.89
C VAL A 253 -7.17 -0.53 2.97
N ASP A 254 -7.42 0.29 3.97
CA ASP A 254 -8.17 -0.05 5.17
C ASP A 254 -9.44 0.78 5.30
N SER A 255 -10.25 0.47 6.31
CA SER A 255 -11.50 1.19 6.60
C SER A 255 -12.44 1.30 5.40
N LEU A 256 -12.67 0.18 4.72
CA LEU A 256 -13.49 0.12 3.52
C LEU A 256 -14.98 0.19 3.86
N TYR A 257 -15.68 1.14 3.26
CA TYR A 257 -17.13 1.27 3.39
C TYR A 257 -17.79 1.32 2.02
N SER A 258 -18.79 0.46 1.83
CA SER A 258 -19.61 0.38 0.63
C SER A 258 -21.08 0.57 0.98
N ASN A 259 -21.66 1.69 0.56
CA ASN A 259 -23.10 1.98 0.66
C ASN A 259 -23.67 2.31 -0.73
N GLN A 260 -24.99 2.48 -0.83
CA GLN A 260 -25.61 2.91 -2.09
C GLN A 260 -25.09 4.29 -2.49
N GLY A 261 -24.42 4.37 -3.65
CA GLY A 261 -23.87 5.62 -4.18
C GLY A 261 -22.61 6.13 -3.48
N LEU A 262 -21.96 5.30 -2.65
CA LEU A 262 -20.73 5.68 -1.97
C LEU A 262 -19.82 4.48 -1.72
N PHE A 263 -18.56 4.61 -2.14
CA PHE A 263 -17.47 3.72 -1.77
C PHE A 263 -16.28 4.54 -1.26
N SER A 264 -15.79 4.23 -0.07
CA SER A 264 -14.65 4.93 0.53
C SER A 264 -13.67 4.00 1.23
N GLY A 265 -12.44 4.47 1.38
CA GLY A 265 -11.37 3.77 2.09
C GLY A 265 -10.21 4.71 2.41
N ILE A 266 -9.35 4.27 3.32
CA ILE A 266 -8.13 4.97 3.70
C ILE A 266 -6.95 4.22 3.09
N VAL A 267 -6.17 4.89 2.26
CA VAL A 267 -4.90 4.38 1.78
C VAL A 267 -3.81 4.87 2.72
N GLU A 268 -2.97 3.96 3.21
CA GLU A 268 -1.78 4.29 3.99
C GLU A 268 -0.53 3.76 3.28
N CYS A 269 0.42 4.66 3.00
CA CYS A 269 1.64 4.35 2.27
C CYS A 269 2.85 4.94 2.99
N LYS A 270 3.90 4.13 3.17
CA LYS A 270 5.20 4.58 3.67
C LYS A 270 6.08 5.00 2.50
N LEU A 271 6.51 6.24 2.52
CA LEU A 271 7.40 6.83 1.53
C LEU A 271 8.79 6.94 2.15
N ILE A 272 9.79 6.33 1.49
CA ILE A 272 11.18 6.48 1.89
C ILE A 272 11.74 7.68 1.13
N GLU A 273 12.12 8.73 1.87
CA GLU A 273 12.69 9.94 1.28
C GLU A 273 14.12 9.66 0.81
N ASP A 274 14.38 9.96 -0.45
CA ASP A 274 15.70 9.94 -1.07
C ASP A 274 16.37 11.31 -0.94
N GLY A 275 15.58 12.38 -1.03
CA GLY A 275 16.09 13.72 -0.81
C GLY A 275 15.06 14.83 -0.98
N ILE A 276 15.51 16.06 -0.75
CA ILE A 276 14.73 17.27 -0.94
C ILE A 276 15.20 17.91 -2.24
N ILE A 277 14.27 18.10 -3.17
CA ILE A 277 14.52 18.80 -4.42
C ILE A 277 14.36 20.29 -4.11
N ASP A 278 15.38 21.09 -4.45
CA ASP A 278 15.31 22.54 -4.28
C ASP A 278 14.14 23.07 -5.12
N PRO A 279 13.07 23.60 -4.49
CA PRO A 279 11.89 24.06 -5.24
C PRO A 279 12.16 25.41 -5.90
N PHE A 280 13.42 25.86 -5.97
CA PHE A 280 13.81 27.13 -6.53
C PHE A 280 14.68 26.93 -7.76
N THR A 281 14.31 27.54 -8.87
CA THR A 281 15.18 27.69 -10.04
C THR A 281 15.71 29.10 -10.11
N ASP A 282 16.94 29.24 -10.59
CA ASP A 282 17.55 30.54 -10.80
C ASP A 282 16.96 31.16 -12.07
N LEU A 283 16.51 32.41 -11.98
CA LEU A 283 16.08 33.13 -13.17
C LEU A 283 17.28 33.38 -14.07
N VAL A 284 17.17 32.94 -15.32
CA VAL A 284 18.14 33.26 -16.36
C VAL A 284 17.48 34.11 -17.44
N ASN A 285 18.25 35.03 -18.02
CA ASN A 285 17.81 35.77 -19.19
C ASN A 285 17.86 34.88 -20.46
N ASN A 286 17.44 35.41 -21.60
CA ASN A 286 17.45 34.69 -22.89
C ASN A 286 18.85 34.27 -23.38
N LEU A 287 19.92 34.74 -22.73
CA LEU A 287 21.31 34.40 -23.01
C LEU A 287 21.86 33.37 -22.00
N GLY A 288 21.06 32.94 -21.01
CA GLY A 288 21.45 31.99 -19.97
C GLY A 288 22.16 32.63 -18.77
N GLU A 289 22.21 33.96 -18.66
CA GLU A 289 22.86 34.66 -17.55
C GLU A 289 21.90 34.81 -16.37
N LEU A 290 22.42 34.62 -15.15
CA LEU A 290 21.65 34.75 -13.90
C LEU A 290 21.14 36.18 -13.71
N ILE A 291 19.84 36.32 -13.46
CA ILE A 291 19.20 37.59 -13.12
C ILE A 291 19.43 37.85 -11.63
N THR A 292 19.98 39.02 -11.29
CA THR A 292 20.30 39.42 -9.92
C THR A 292 19.49 40.63 -9.46
N ASP A 293 19.34 40.80 -8.14
CA ASP A 293 18.81 42.01 -7.53
C ASP A 293 19.86 43.15 -7.47
N ASN A 294 19.47 44.32 -6.98
CA ASN A 294 20.36 45.48 -6.85
C ASN A 294 21.55 45.26 -5.87
N ASN A 295 21.54 44.18 -5.10
CA ASN A 295 22.61 43.79 -4.18
C ASN A 295 23.49 42.66 -4.76
N GLY A 296 23.23 42.21 -5.99
CA GLY A 296 23.96 41.13 -6.65
C GLY A 296 23.52 39.72 -6.23
N ASN A 297 22.38 39.57 -5.53
CA ASN A 297 21.85 38.26 -5.18
C ASN A 297 21.06 37.68 -6.37
N THR A 298 21.28 36.41 -6.71
CA THR A 298 20.49 35.70 -7.73
C THR A 298 19.02 35.66 -7.34
N ILE A 299 18.15 36.10 -8.25
CA ILE A 299 16.70 35.99 -8.07
C ILE A 299 16.31 34.55 -8.40
N ARG A 300 15.73 33.87 -7.42
CA ARG A 300 15.24 32.50 -7.57
C ARG A 300 13.71 32.51 -7.55
N VAL A 301 13.08 31.79 -8.48
CA VAL A 301 11.63 31.60 -8.47
C VAL A 301 11.32 30.23 -7.93
N ARG A 302 10.24 30.16 -7.15
CA ARG A 302 9.68 28.89 -6.73
C ARG A 302 9.02 28.21 -7.94
N ILE A 303 9.42 26.97 -8.20
CA ILE A 303 8.83 26.06 -9.19
C ILE A 303 7.65 25.31 -8.55
#